data_AF-A0A1D1YU65-F1
#
_entry.id   AF-A0A1D1YU65-F1
#
_cell.length_a   1.000
_cell.length_b   1.000
_cell.length_c   1.000
_cell.angle_alpha   90.00
_cell.angle_beta   90.00
_cell.angle_gamma   90.00
#
_symmetry.space_group_name_H-M   'P 1'
#
loop_
_entity.id
_entity.type
_entity.pdbx_description
1 polymer ?
#
loop_
_entity_poly.entity_id
_entity_poly.type
_entity_poly.pdbx_seq_one_letter_code
_entity_poly.pdbx_strand_id
1 'polypeptide(L)'
;VSDPSAKASAQLAARPSVPPYPLPMLPIDNDDEVSYKAIGGTTGQLLEQNAQHFRQISANLSSYQVQESINLFCQIQENILTILNDHFYHLILIHVQVI
;
A
#
# COMPACT_ATOMS: atom_id res chain seq x y z
N VAL A 1 -58.65 -18.54 8.22
CA VAL A 1 -57.71 -17.49 7.77
C VAL A 1 -56.94 -18.07 6.59
N SER A 2 -57.29 -17.64 5.39
CA SER A 2 -56.68 -18.03 4.11
C SER A 2 -56.36 -16.74 3.37
N ASP A 3 -55.11 -16.58 2.93
CA ASP A 3 -54.77 -15.76 1.75
C ASP A 3 -55.04 -16.62 0.50
N PRO A 4 -55.28 -16.08 -0.73
CA PRO A 4 -54.60 -14.91 -1.32
C PRO A 4 -55.45 -14.03 -2.29
N SER A 5 -54.96 -12.85 -2.71
CA SER A 5 -55.32 -12.29 -4.03
C SER A 5 -54.37 -11.16 -4.50
N ALA A 6 -54.03 -11.22 -5.78
CA ALA A 6 -53.16 -10.34 -6.57
C ALA A 6 -53.63 -8.87 -6.59
N LYS A 7 -52.86 -7.86 -6.99
CA LYS A 7 -52.12 -7.72 -8.26
C LYS A 7 -51.38 -6.38 -8.25
N ALA A 8 -50.23 -6.36 -8.93
CA ALA A 8 -49.36 -5.22 -9.17
C ALA A 8 -50.07 -3.97 -9.71
N SER A 9 -49.54 -2.77 -9.41
CA SER A 9 -48.82 -1.97 -10.42
C SER A 9 -48.47 -0.57 -9.93
N ALA A 10 -47.26 -0.16 -10.34
CA ALA A 10 -46.84 1.20 -10.67
C ALA A 10 -46.60 2.13 -9.45
N GLN A 11 -45.49 2.84 -9.32
CA GLN A 11 -44.66 3.45 -10.34
C GLN A 11 -43.22 3.56 -9.81
N LEU A 12 -42.35 2.63 -10.21
CA LEU A 12 -40.92 2.97 -10.29
C LEU A 12 -40.83 3.96 -11.44
N ALA A 13 -40.88 5.25 -11.11
CA ALA A 13 -40.63 6.33 -12.04
C ALA A 13 -39.36 5.98 -12.82
N ALA A 14 -39.53 5.80 -14.13
CA ALA A 14 -38.49 5.41 -15.05
C ALA A 14 -37.35 6.42 -14.94
N ARG A 15 -36.32 6.10 -14.15
CA ARG A 15 -35.05 6.82 -14.20
C ARG A 15 -34.50 6.55 -15.60
N PRO A 16 -34.20 7.59 -16.41
CA PRO A 16 -33.54 7.38 -17.68
C PRO A 16 -32.29 6.55 -17.42
N SER A 17 -32.19 5.39 -18.07
CA SER A 17 -31.01 4.54 -18.02
C SER A 17 -29.86 5.29 -18.71
N VAL A 18 -29.12 6.08 -17.94
CA VAL A 18 -27.86 6.68 -18.39
C VAL A 18 -26.91 5.51 -18.66
N PRO A 19 -26.40 5.34 -19.89
CA PRO A 19 -25.36 4.35 -20.16
C PRO A 19 -24.21 4.60 -19.17
N PRO A 20 -23.60 3.56 -18.57
CA PRO A 20 -22.42 3.76 -17.74
C PRO A 20 -21.39 4.50 -18.59
N TYR A 21 -21.09 5.75 -18.25
CA TYR A 21 -19.96 6.44 -18.85
C TYR A 21 -18.72 5.61 -18.48
N PRO A 22 -17.97 5.04 -19.45
CA PRO A 22 -16.71 4.43 -19.11
C PRO A 22 -15.83 5.54 -18.56
N LEU A 23 -15.50 5.45 -17.26
CA LEU A 23 -14.45 6.29 -16.69
C LEU A 23 -13.19 6.00 -17.52
N PRO A 24 -12.54 7.02 -18.11
CA PRO A 24 -11.23 6.83 -18.71
C PRO A 24 -10.31 6.31 -17.62
N MET A 25 -9.96 5.03 -17.66
CA MET A 25 -8.83 4.54 -16.88
C MET A 25 -7.62 5.19 -17.51
N LEU A 26 -7.18 6.32 -16.96
CA LEU A 26 -5.85 6.85 -17.26
C LEU A 26 -4.88 5.69 -17.00
N PRO A 27 -3.96 5.39 -17.94
CA PRO A 27 -2.88 4.47 -17.64
C PRO A 27 -2.22 4.98 -16.37
N ILE A 28 -2.28 4.18 -15.30
CA ILE A 28 -1.38 4.40 -14.18
C ILE A 28 -0.02 4.08 -14.78
N ASP A 29 0.69 5.12 -15.19
CA ASP A 29 2.07 5.01 -15.60
C ASP A 29 2.83 4.59 -14.34
N ASN A 30 3.01 3.29 -14.17
CA ASN A 30 3.74 2.74 -13.03
C ASN A 30 5.26 2.91 -13.23
N ASP A 31 5.68 3.51 -14.35
CA ASP A 31 7.10 3.66 -14.69
C ASP A 31 7.80 4.79 -13.90
N ASP A 32 7.06 5.58 -13.12
CA ASP A 32 7.62 6.60 -12.20
C ASP A 32 7.98 6.04 -10.81
N GLU A 33 7.84 4.73 -10.56
CA GLU A 33 8.30 4.13 -9.31
C GLU A 33 9.84 3.99 -9.34
N VAL A 34 10.54 4.88 -8.62
CA VAL A 34 11.98 4.72 -8.37
C VAL A 34 12.21 3.39 -7.67
N SER A 35 12.70 2.41 -8.42
CA SER A 35 13.00 1.08 -7.88
C SER A 35 13.97 1.19 -6.70
N TYR A 36 13.76 0.40 -5.64
CA TYR A 36 14.71 0.28 -4.53
C TYR A 36 16.13 -0.10 -5.03
N LYS A 37 16.21 -0.77 -6.18
CA LYS A 37 17.47 -1.11 -6.86
C LYS A 37 18.20 0.12 -7.41
N ALA A 38 17.47 1.18 -7.77
CA ALA A 38 18.05 2.43 -8.25
C ALA A 38 18.71 3.23 -7.11
N ILE A 39 18.22 3.07 -5.87
CA ILE A 39 18.87 3.63 -4.66
C ILE A 39 20.20 2.91 -4.41
N GLY A 40 20.20 1.58 -4.56
CA GLY A 40 21.38 0.75 -4.36
C GLY A 40 21.89 0.75 -2.91
N GLY A 41 23.00 0.05 -2.68
CA GLY A 41 23.65 -0.04 -1.37
C GLY A 41 22.75 -0.62 -0.26
N THR A 42 23.18 -0.43 0.99
CA THR A 42 22.47 -0.92 2.18
C THR A 42 21.08 -0.31 2.30
N THR A 43 20.93 0.99 2.00
CA THR A 43 19.63 1.69 2.04
C THR A 43 18.62 1.06 1.07
N GLY A 44 19.02 0.80 -0.18
CA GLY A 44 18.15 0.12 -1.16
C GLY A 44 17.73 -1.28 -0.72
N GLN A 45 18.65 -2.05 -0.13
CA GLN A 45 18.38 -3.40 0.38
C GLN A 45 17.36 -3.40 1.54
N LEU A 46 17.53 -2.49 2.51
CA LEU A 46 16.62 -2.37 3.65
C LEU A 46 15.22 -1.89 3.23
N LEU A 47 15.13 -1.02 2.22
CA LEU A 47 13.84 -0.60 1.64
C LEU A 47 13.15 -1.74 0.88
N GLU A 48 13.89 -2.54 0.12
CA GLU A 48 13.34 -3.73 -0.54
C GLU A 48 12.80 -4.75 0.48
N GLN A 49 13.53 -4.97 1.58
CA GLN A 49 13.06 -5.82 2.69
C GLN A 49 11.78 -5.28 3.32
N ASN A 50 11.69 -3.97 3.56
CA ASN A 50 10.45 -3.36 4.08
C ASN A 50 9.26 -3.60 3.16
N ALA A 51 9.44 -3.45 1.84
CA ALA A 51 8.39 -3.73 0.86
C ALA A 51 7.94 -5.20 0.87
N GLN A 52 8.87 -6.14 1.08
CA GLN A 52 8.56 -7.55 1.27
C GLN A 52 7.77 -7.79 2.57
N HIS A 53 8.20 -7.21 3.68
CA HIS A 53 7.51 -7.33 4.96
C HIS A 53 6.09 -6.73 4.91
N PHE A 54 5.87 -5.61 4.22
CA PHE A 54 4.52 -5.06 4.04
C PHE A 54 3.59 -5.98 3.24
N ARG A 55 4.12 -6.66 2.20
CA ARG A 55 3.37 -7.69 1.47
C ARG A 55 3.01 -8.86 2.36
N GLN A 56 3.95 -9.31 3.20
CA GLN A 56 3.71 -10.39 4.15
C GLN A 56 2.72 -10.00 5.26
N ILE A 57 2.77 -8.77 5.77
CA ILE A 57 1.77 -8.23 6.70
C ILE A 57 0.38 -8.28 6.06
N SER A 58 0.25 -7.86 4.80
CA SER A 58 -1.03 -7.90 4.10
C SER A 58 -1.59 -9.33 3.98
N ALA A 59 -0.73 -10.31 3.67
CA ALA A 59 -1.10 -11.73 3.67
C ALA A 59 -1.46 -12.25 5.06
N ASN A 60 -0.72 -11.86 6.10
CA ASN A 60 -0.93 -12.28 7.47
C ASN A 60 -2.24 -11.73 8.05
N LEU A 61 -2.60 -10.49 7.73
CA LEU A 61 -3.88 -9.90 8.11
C LEU A 61 -5.05 -10.67 7.47
N SER A 62 -4.92 -11.09 6.21
CA SER A 62 -5.94 -11.93 5.56
C SER A 62 -6.06 -13.33 6.19
N SER A 63 -5.02 -13.80 6.87
CA SER A 63 -4.97 -15.08 7.58
C SER A 63 -5.15 -14.97 9.10
N TYR A 64 -5.52 -13.78 9.61
CA TYR A 64 -5.66 -13.48 11.05
C TYR A 64 -4.39 -13.70 11.90
N GLN A 65 -3.20 -13.67 11.29
CA GLN A 65 -1.90 -13.84 11.94
C GLN A 65 -1.32 -12.50 12.44
N VAL A 66 -1.99 -11.89 13.42
CA VAL A 66 -1.62 -10.55 13.92
C VAL A 66 -0.25 -10.54 14.61
N GLN A 67 0.10 -11.58 15.36
CA GLN A 67 1.38 -11.64 16.07
C GLN A 67 2.58 -11.64 15.12
N GLU A 68 2.49 -12.35 14.00
CA GLU A 68 3.52 -12.34 12.97
C GLU A 68 3.64 -10.96 12.32
N SER A 69 2.51 -10.27 12.12
CA SER A 69 2.50 -8.90 11.61
C SER A 69 3.22 -7.91 12.54
N ILE A 70 3.08 -8.06 13.87
CA ILE A 70 3.79 -7.22 14.85
C ILE A 70 5.30 -7.41 14.73
N ASN A 71 5.78 -8.66 14.63
CA ASN A 71 7.22 -8.93 14.49
C ASN A 71 7.80 -8.32 13.20
N LEU A 72 7.04 -8.36 12.10
CA LEU A 72 7.42 -7.73 10.84
C LEU A 72 7.45 -6.20 10.96
N PHE A 73 6.51 -5.60 11.68
CA PHE A 73 6.54 -4.16 11.97
C PHE A 73 7.78 -3.75 12.78
N CYS A 74 8.19 -4.53 13.78
CA CYS A 74 9.42 -4.27 14.52
C CYS A 74 10.65 -4.29 13.61
N GLN A 75 10.75 -5.27 12.71
CA GLN A 75 11.86 -5.33 11.74
C GLN A 75 11.86 -4.14 10.79
N ILE A 76 10.68 -3.69 10.32
CA ILE A 76 10.57 -2.48 9.50
C ILE A 76 11.07 -1.26 10.29
N GLN A 77 10.71 -1.14 11.57
CA GLN A 77 11.19 -0.05 12.42
C GLN A 77 12.72 -0.06 12.58
N GLU A 78 13.32 -1.23 12.80
CA GLU A 78 14.77 -1.39 12.89
C GLU A 78 15.49 -1.00 11.58
N ASN A 79 14.93 -1.41 10.44
CA ASN A 79 15.45 -1.05 9.12
C ASN A 79 15.42 0.47 8.90
N ILE A 80 14.31 1.14 9.24
CA ILE A 80 14.19 2.61 9.13
C ILE A 80 15.19 3.30 10.06
N LEU A 81 15.33 2.83 11.30
CA LEU A 81 16.30 3.40 12.25
C LEU A 81 17.74 3.25 11.74
N THR A 82 18.07 2.12 11.14
CA THR A 82 19.38 1.86 10.53
C THR A 82 19.66 2.83 9.38
N ILE A 83 18.71 3.04 8.48
CA ILE A 83 18.82 3.99 7.36
C ILE A 83 19.05 5.42 7.90
N LEU A 84 18.24 5.86 8.87
CA LEU A 84 18.35 7.20 9.42
C LEU A 84 19.70 7.44 10.09
N ASN A 85 20.20 6.45 10.83
CA ASN A 85 21.51 6.52 11.45
C ASN A 85 22.63 6.59 10.42
N ASP A 86 22.62 5.73 9.40
CA ASP A 86 23.63 5.72 8.33
C ASP A 86 23.73 7.09 7.63
N HIS A 87 22.59 7.67 7.27
CA HIS A 87 22.54 9.01 6.67
C HIS A 87 23.03 10.12 7.61
N PHE A 88 22.72 10.03 8.90
CA PHE A 88 23.17 11.01 9.90
C PHE A 88 24.70 10.98 10.06
N TYR A 89 25.30 9.79 10.13
CA TYR A 89 26.76 9.64 10.16
C TYR A 89 27.41 10.18 8.88
N HIS A 90 26.83 9.90 7.72
CA HIS A 90 27.36 10.40 6.45
C HIS A 90 27.34 11.94 6.36
N LEU A 91 26.29 12.60 6.85
CA LEU A 91 26.19 14.06 6.87
C LEU A 91 27.24 14.69 7.80
N ILE A 92 27.45 14.13 8.99
CA ILE A 92 28.49 14.58 9.93
C ILE A 92 29.88 14.41 9.31
N LEU A 93 30.14 13.26 8.68
CA LEU A 93 31.43 12.99 8.06
C LEU A 93 31.74 14.00 6.94
N ILE A 94 30.77 14.32 6.08
CA ILE A 94 30.92 15.36 5.06
C ILE A 94 31.21 16.72 5.72
N HIS A 95 30.46 17.09 6.75
CA HIS A 95 30.64 18.38 7.43
C HIS A 95 32.03 18.50 8.07
N VAL A 96 32.54 17.44 8.69
CA VAL A 96 33.90 17.41 9.26
C VAL A 96 34.98 17.43 8.18
N GLN A 97 34.77 16.79 7.03
CA GLN A 97 35.74 16.75 5.94
C GLN A 97 35.87 18.08 5.17
N VAL A 98 34.86 18.94 5.25
CA VAL A 98 34.79 20.24 4.54
C VAL A 98 35.30 21.41 5.41
N ILE A 99 35.59 21.18 6.69
CA ILE A 99 36.21 22.15 7.62
C ILE A 99 37.72 21.91 7.70
#